data_AF-A0A7J4IYW7-F1
#
_entry.id   AF-A0A7J4IYW7-F1
#
_cell.length_a   1.000
_cell.length_b   1.000
_cell.length_c   1.000
_cell.angle_alpha   90.00
_cell.angle_beta   90.00
_cell.angle_gamma   90.00
#
_symmetry.space_group_name_H-M   'P 1'
#
loop_
_entity.id
_entity.type
_entity.pdbx_description
1 polymer ?
#
loop_
_entity_poly.entity_id
_entity_poly.type
_entity_poly.pdbx_seq_one_letter_code
_entity_poly.pdbx_strand_id
1 'polypeptide(L)'
;MTRTYNDPVKQLSREKLREFIQRNVLRYRRSDEVRVVCFPGAEVEGEEGLEVKEVYDSLGIPRSNVVGLEYNLDNARRLENAQLGIEVVPGERDLDYFAATPHHFDVISLDYTGLKTRSVAETIEFIAARQLLRVPAVLAVNTAGYREHRNVQDYLRDRAHLNFAQDDVFWDEAQKSDNPYLTFVLRGRDRTKKIEDDIPSLRDAFTREVIRILHWGKLARAKIVGESDPYVIGYPNSKEIEKKIAEAFNSGGITAEQGFFLAYPTHMKYFQDYMAHLMGLDKSLNLETVKGKETLHRIVAGLYGAFHKQYITTATERYGYTSNKGTPMEMDLFMVGNHERHLARIRDCFVFDENGTLVLNLDRSNTALVKRFGRALEEIAIRSQESLKHFRDLPLRVDLGSSYVRPPQRERISKKDAIDLLRGGCTPKEIAESYRGFTKMQLAGLKAIYVTQGKEFTE
;
A
#
# COMPACT_ATOMS: atom_id res chain seq x y z
N MET A 1 0.53 26.22 -30.92
CA MET A 1 -0.23 26.54 -29.69
C MET A 1 0.10 25.48 -28.66
N THR A 2 0.94 25.81 -27.68
CA THR A 2 1.10 25.01 -26.47
C THR A 2 -0.27 24.94 -25.82
N ARG A 3 -0.91 23.76 -25.85
CA ARG A 3 -2.16 23.52 -25.11
C ARG A 3 -1.82 23.74 -23.65
N THR A 4 -2.20 24.88 -23.08
CA THR A 4 -2.18 25.10 -21.63
C THR A 4 -2.98 23.98 -21.02
N TYR A 5 -2.30 23.14 -20.24
CA TYR A 5 -2.85 21.89 -19.80
C TYR A 5 -3.68 22.11 -18.52
N ASN A 6 -4.85 22.74 -18.69
CA ASN A 6 -5.86 22.76 -17.65
C ASN A 6 -6.48 21.36 -17.58
N ASP A 7 -6.04 20.55 -16.62
CA ASP A 7 -6.62 19.25 -16.26
C ASP A 7 -7.62 19.45 -15.12
N PRO A 8 -8.89 19.79 -15.42
CA PRO A 8 -9.89 20.03 -14.38
C PRO A 8 -10.09 18.78 -13.51
N VAL A 9 -9.85 17.58 -14.04
CA VAL A 9 -10.05 16.35 -13.29
C VAL A 9 -8.89 16.06 -12.35
N LYS A 10 -7.63 16.32 -12.75
CA LYS A 10 -6.49 16.28 -11.82
C LYS A 10 -6.59 17.41 -10.78
N GLN A 11 -7.12 18.57 -11.13
CA GLN A 11 -7.44 19.62 -10.16
C GLN A 11 -8.46 19.12 -9.11
N LEU A 12 -9.53 18.44 -9.53
CA LEU A 12 -10.48 17.80 -8.59
C LEU A 12 -9.80 16.77 -7.69
N SER A 13 -8.86 15.97 -8.21
CA SER A 13 -8.11 15.02 -7.38
C SER A 13 -7.28 15.72 -6.30
N ARG A 14 -6.61 16.83 -6.63
CA ARG A 14 -5.88 17.67 -5.67
C ARG A 14 -6.79 18.33 -4.65
N GLU A 15 -7.98 18.76 -5.07
CA GLU A 15 -9.01 19.25 -4.16
C GLU A 15 -9.44 18.18 -3.15
N LYS A 16 -9.62 16.92 -3.57
CA LYS A 16 -9.94 15.82 -2.65
C LYS A 16 -8.79 15.49 -1.70
N LEU A 17 -7.54 15.52 -2.15
CA LEU A 17 -6.39 15.41 -1.26
C LEU A 17 -6.38 16.54 -0.22
N ARG A 18 -6.58 17.79 -0.65
CA ARG A 18 -6.65 18.97 0.21
C ARG A 18 -7.73 18.84 1.28
N GLU A 19 -8.95 18.54 0.87
CA GLU A 19 -10.08 18.33 1.79
C GLU A 19 -9.77 17.22 2.80
N PHE A 20 -9.17 16.12 2.34
CA PHE A 20 -8.83 14.99 3.21
C PHE A 20 -7.79 15.38 4.27
N ILE A 21 -6.74 16.10 3.88
CA ILE A 21 -5.71 16.62 4.81
C ILE A 21 -6.34 17.60 5.80
N GLN A 22 -7.19 18.52 5.33
CA GLN A 22 -7.83 19.51 6.19
C GLN A 22 -8.69 18.85 7.28
N ARG A 23 -9.51 17.87 6.90
CA ARG A 23 -10.39 17.15 7.84
C ARG A 23 -9.63 16.26 8.82
N ASN A 24 -8.51 15.66 8.39
CA ASN A 24 -7.87 14.58 9.12
C ASN A 24 -6.54 14.97 9.80
N VAL A 25 -5.73 15.86 9.23
CA VAL A 25 -4.44 16.28 9.81
C VAL A 25 -4.59 17.61 10.54
N LEU A 26 -5.12 18.64 9.86
CA LEU A 26 -5.23 20.00 10.42
C LEU A 26 -6.25 20.11 11.56
N ARG A 27 -7.11 19.09 11.72
CA ARG A 27 -7.95 18.95 12.91
C ARG A 27 -7.13 18.79 14.20
N TYR A 28 -5.92 18.23 14.11
CA TYR A 28 -5.09 17.87 15.26
C TYR A 28 -3.77 18.61 15.33
N ARG A 29 -3.37 19.31 14.25
CA ARG A 29 -2.07 19.96 14.09
C ARG A 29 -2.23 21.34 13.48
N ARG A 30 -1.38 22.27 13.89
CA ARG A 30 -1.31 23.60 13.26
C ARG A 30 -0.58 23.47 11.91
N SER A 31 -0.95 24.27 10.93
CA SER A 31 -0.39 24.14 9.57
C SER A 31 1.13 24.39 9.53
N ASP A 32 1.66 25.23 10.43
CA ASP A 32 3.09 25.50 10.60
C ASP A 32 3.89 24.31 11.18
N GLU A 33 3.20 23.31 11.73
CA GLU A 33 3.80 22.08 12.29
C GLU A 33 3.70 20.87 11.36
N VAL A 34 2.92 20.99 10.27
CA VAL A 34 2.71 19.89 9.32
C VAL A 34 3.90 19.77 8.38
N ARG A 35 4.50 18.58 8.32
CA ARG A 35 5.56 18.23 7.38
C ARG A 35 5.05 17.33 6.27
N VAL A 36 5.43 17.65 5.04
CA VAL A 36 4.95 17.00 3.82
C VAL A 36 6.12 16.48 2.99
N VAL A 37 5.93 15.31 2.40
CA VAL A 37 6.72 14.86 1.25
C VAL A 37 5.79 14.47 0.11
N CYS A 38 6.07 14.94 -1.10
CA CYS A 38 5.21 14.72 -2.27
C CYS A 38 6.00 14.56 -3.58
N PHE A 39 5.28 14.18 -4.65
CA PHE A 39 5.73 14.34 -6.03
C PHE A 39 5.10 15.63 -6.61
N PRO A 40 5.81 16.77 -6.58
CA PRO A 40 5.21 18.07 -6.90
C PRO A 40 4.80 18.20 -8.37
N GLY A 41 5.41 17.41 -9.26
CA GLY A 41 5.18 17.40 -10.69
C GLY A 41 5.76 18.62 -11.41
N ALA A 42 6.41 18.39 -12.55
CA ALA A 42 6.89 19.45 -13.44
C ALA A 42 6.96 18.98 -14.90
N GLU A 43 6.01 18.15 -15.36
CA GLU A 43 6.06 17.60 -16.71
C GLU A 43 5.97 18.67 -17.80
N VAL A 44 5.18 19.73 -17.58
CA VAL A 44 4.88 20.79 -18.57
C VAL A 44 5.29 22.15 -18.06
N GLU A 45 5.88 22.97 -18.93
CA GLU A 45 6.34 24.32 -18.59
C GLU A 45 5.18 25.18 -18.08
N GLY A 46 5.35 25.82 -16.92
CA GLY A 46 4.32 26.59 -16.23
C GLY A 46 3.50 25.79 -15.21
N GLU A 47 3.74 24.48 -15.09
CA GLU A 47 3.05 23.58 -14.16
C GLU A 47 3.93 23.10 -13.01
N GLU A 48 5.04 23.78 -12.77
CA GLU A 48 5.98 23.41 -11.72
C GLU A 48 5.30 23.53 -10.34
N GLY A 49 5.15 22.38 -9.66
CA GLY A 49 4.64 22.30 -8.29
C GLY A 49 3.17 22.67 -8.14
N LEU A 50 2.30 22.30 -9.08
CA LEU A 50 0.85 22.53 -8.94
C LEU A 50 0.28 21.91 -7.67
N GLU A 51 0.76 20.72 -7.25
CA GLU A 51 0.32 20.14 -5.97
C GLU A 51 0.67 21.05 -4.79
N VAL A 52 1.86 21.66 -4.79
CA VAL A 52 2.27 22.60 -3.73
C VAL A 52 1.37 23.82 -3.69
N LYS A 53 1.12 24.43 -4.85
CA LYS A 53 0.34 25.66 -4.99
C LYS A 53 -1.15 25.45 -4.67
N GLU A 54 -1.72 24.36 -5.15
CA GLU A 54 -3.17 24.12 -5.06
C GLU A 54 -3.58 23.38 -3.78
N VAL A 55 -2.71 22.55 -3.21
CA VAL A 55 -2.98 21.78 -2.00
C VAL A 55 -2.35 22.47 -0.80
N TYR A 56 -1.02 22.49 -0.70
CA TYR A 56 -0.33 22.82 0.55
C TYR A 56 -0.36 24.32 0.89
N ASP A 57 -0.16 25.20 -0.08
CA ASP A 57 -0.28 26.65 0.14
C ASP A 57 -1.69 27.03 0.61
N SER A 58 -2.72 26.43 0.00
CA SER A 58 -4.12 26.69 0.34
C SER A 58 -4.50 26.22 1.75
N LEU A 59 -3.73 25.27 2.29
CA LEU A 59 -3.85 24.77 3.66
C LEU A 59 -3.01 25.58 4.67
N GLY A 60 -2.28 26.60 4.20
CA GLY A 60 -1.39 27.41 5.01
C GLY A 60 -0.17 26.64 5.54
N ILE A 61 0.21 25.54 4.88
CA ILE A 61 1.42 24.77 5.22
C ILE A 61 2.62 25.52 4.65
N PRO A 62 3.60 25.93 5.47
CA PRO A 62 4.78 26.63 4.98
C PRO A 62 5.54 25.77 3.96
N ARG A 63 5.93 26.35 2.83
CA ARG A 63 6.69 25.64 1.80
C ARG A 63 8.03 25.08 2.29
N SER A 64 8.62 25.68 3.33
CA SER A 64 9.79 25.15 4.04
C SER A 64 9.56 23.79 4.73
N ASN A 65 8.30 23.39 4.94
CA ASN A 65 7.93 22.10 5.50
C ASN A 65 7.61 21.05 4.42
N VAL A 66 7.73 21.40 3.13
CA VAL A 66 7.40 20.54 2.00
C VAL A 66 8.69 20.08 1.33
N VAL A 67 8.83 18.76 1.19
CA VAL A 67 9.90 18.11 0.42
C VAL A 67 9.31 17.55 -0.87
N GLY A 68 9.79 18.00 -2.03
CA GLY A 68 9.41 17.49 -3.34
C GLY A 68 10.42 16.48 -3.86
N LEU A 69 10.00 15.26 -4.14
CA LEU A 69 10.85 14.24 -4.76
C LEU A 69 10.62 14.25 -6.27
N GLU A 70 11.70 14.26 -7.06
CA GLU A 70 11.63 14.19 -8.52
C GLU A 70 12.83 13.42 -9.08
N TYR A 71 12.56 12.23 -9.61
CA TYR A 71 13.57 11.33 -10.15
C TYR A 71 14.13 11.84 -11.49
N ASN A 72 13.32 12.52 -12.31
CA ASN A 72 13.79 13.07 -13.57
C ASN A 72 14.57 14.37 -13.32
N LEU A 73 15.88 14.35 -13.61
CA LEU A 73 16.77 15.49 -13.35
C LEU A 73 16.36 16.78 -14.06
N ASP A 74 15.75 16.71 -15.25
CA ASP A 74 15.30 17.90 -15.97
C ASP A 74 14.06 18.51 -15.32
N ASN A 75 13.10 17.67 -14.90
CA ASN A 75 11.95 18.13 -14.12
C ASN A 75 12.38 18.71 -12.77
N ALA A 76 13.35 18.09 -12.09
CA ALA A 76 13.86 18.58 -10.81
C ALA A 76 14.50 19.97 -10.95
N ARG A 77 15.34 20.17 -11.96
CA ARG A 77 15.90 21.49 -12.30
C ARG A 77 14.81 22.52 -12.59
N ARG A 78 13.72 22.12 -13.25
CA ARG A 78 12.58 23.00 -13.51
C ARG A 78 11.87 23.41 -12.22
N LEU A 79 11.68 22.48 -11.28
CA LEU A 79 11.14 22.78 -9.94
C LEU A 79 12.03 23.73 -9.16
N GLU A 80 13.36 23.53 -9.20
CA GLU A 80 14.35 24.41 -8.56
C GLU A 80 14.32 25.83 -9.18
N ASN A 81 14.32 25.91 -10.51
CA ASN A 81 14.27 27.18 -11.25
C ASN A 81 12.95 27.94 -11.05
N ALA A 82 11.86 27.23 -10.77
CA ALA A 82 10.58 27.84 -10.43
C ALA A 82 10.58 28.52 -9.04
N GLN A 83 11.66 28.36 -8.26
CA GLN A 83 11.87 29.01 -6.95
C GLN A 83 10.65 28.87 -6.04
N LEU A 84 10.09 27.66 -5.99
CA LEU A 84 8.89 27.40 -5.19
C LEU A 84 9.14 27.62 -3.70
N GLY A 85 10.38 27.55 -3.21
CA GLY A 85 10.67 27.67 -1.77
C GLY A 85 10.38 26.37 -0.99
N ILE A 86 10.33 25.25 -1.70
CA ILE A 86 10.35 23.89 -1.14
C ILE A 86 11.75 23.30 -1.23
N GLU A 87 12.04 22.27 -0.45
CA GLU A 87 13.20 21.40 -0.69
C GLU A 87 12.89 20.49 -1.89
N VAL A 88 13.76 20.43 -2.89
CA VAL A 88 13.65 19.50 -4.03
C VAL A 88 14.77 18.47 -3.90
N VAL A 89 14.42 17.18 -3.96
CA VAL A 89 15.38 16.07 -3.93
C VAL A 89 15.50 15.50 -5.34
N PRO A 90 16.57 15.84 -6.09
CA PRO A 90 16.72 15.46 -7.49
C PRO A 90 17.33 14.06 -7.66
N GLY A 91 16.77 13.27 -8.58
CA GLY A 91 17.42 12.06 -9.11
C GLY A 91 17.47 10.85 -8.19
N GLU A 92 17.01 10.98 -6.95
CA GLU A 92 16.86 9.87 -6.02
C GLU A 92 15.55 9.13 -6.30
N ARG A 93 15.58 7.79 -6.27
CA ARG A 93 14.33 7.03 -6.26
C ARG A 93 13.65 7.26 -4.93
N ASP A 94 12.33 7.35 -4.95
CA ASP A 94 11.48 7.41 -3.77
C ASP A 94 11.87 6.35 -2.72
N LEU A 95 12.10 5.11 -3.13
CA LEU A 95 12.55 4.03 -2.25
C LEU A 95 13.85 4.37 -1.51
N ASP A 96 14.84 4.89 -2.22
CA ASP A 96 16.16 5.23 -1.67
C ASP A 96 16.03 6.39 -0.67
N TYR A 97 15.25 7.41 -1.02
CA TYR A 97 14.95 8.54 -0.14
C TYR A 97 14.28 8.07 1.15
N PHE A 98 13.22 7.25 1.04
CA PHE A 98 12.51 6.73 2.20
C PHE A 98 13.34 5.69 2.98
N ALA A 99 14.38 5.09 2.39
CA ALA A 99 15.33 4.24 3.12
C ALA A 99 16.34 5.06 3.94
N ALA A 100 16.72 6.25 3.47
CA ALA A 100 17.76 7.08 4.08
C ALA A 100 17.23 8.18 5.01
N THR A 101 16.09 8.79 4.69
CA THR A 101 15.62 10.01 5.37
C THR A 101 15.44 9.81 6.88
N PRO A 102 15.93 10.73 7.75
CA PRO A 102 15.67 10.68 9.19
C PRO A 102 14.32 11.30 9.57
N HIS A 103 13.62 11.88 8.60
CA HIS A 103 12.46 12.72 8.82
C HIS A 103 11.16 11.90 8.89
N HIS A 104 10.22 12.43 9.66
CA HIS A 104 8.86 11.89 9.76
C HIS A 104 7.89 12.92 9.19
N PHE A 105 6.80 12.45 8.59
CA PHE A 105 5.88 13.25 7.80
C PHE A 105 4.46 13.09 8.30
N ASP A 106 3.71 14.19 8.31
CA ASP A 106 2.28 14.19 8.60
C ASP A 106 1.48 13.91 7.31
N VAL A 107 2.05 14.20 6.15
CA VAL A 107 1.49 13.87 4.83
C VAL A 107 2.59 13.27 3.93
N ILE A 108 2.32 12.11 3.37
CA ILE A 108 3.11 11.51 2.29
C ILE A 108 2.18 11.38 1.06
N SER A 109 2.48 12.09 -0.03
CA SER A 109 1.69 12.07 -1.26
C SER A 109 2.49 11.47 -2.43
N LEU A 110 2.16 10.24 -2.80
CA LEU A 110 2.84 9.48 -3.84
C LEU A 110 2.00 9.49 -5.14
N ASP A 111 2.12 10.56 -5.92
CA ASP A 111 1.42 10.74 -7.22
C ASP A 111 2.10 9.98 -8.37
N TYR A 112 2.12 8.64 -8.34
CA TYR A 112 2.76 7.88 -9.42
C TYR A 112 1.95 7.99 -10.72
N THR A 113 2.65 8.24 -11.83
CA THR A 113 2.05 8.20 -13.18
C THR A 113 2.03 6.79 -13.79
N GLY A 114 2.63 5.81 -13.11
CA GLY A 114 2.84 4.44 -13.57
C GLY A 114 1.93 3.39 -12.94
N LEU A 115 2.16 2.14 -13.35
CA LEU A 115 1.45 0.94 -12.86
C LEU A 115 1.74 0.61 -11.39
N LYS A 116 0.92 -0.26 -10.80
CA LYS A 116 1.08 -0.76 -9.41
C LYS A 116 2.21 -1.77 -9.32
N THR A 117 3.45 -1.29 -9.39
CA THR A 117 4.64 -2.17 -9.40
C THR A 117 5.05 -2.61 -8.00
N ARG A 118 5.88 -3.66 -7.93
CA ARG A 118 6.54 -4.11 -6.70
C ARG A 118 7.34 -2.99 -6.02
N SER A 119 8.00 -2.12 -6.81
CA SER A 119 8.76 -0.98 -6.27
C SER A 119 7.88 -0.03 -5.47
N VAL A 120 6.64 0.23 -5.92
CA VAL A 120 5.71 1.09 -5.19
C VAL A 120 5.35 0.47 -3.83
N ALA A 121 5.08 -0.84 -3.82
CA ALA A 121 4.79 -1.55 -2.58
C ALA A 121 6.00 -1.55 -1.62
N GLU A 122 7.21 -1.78 -2.14
CA GLU A 122 8.46 -1.72 -1.36
C GLU A 122 8.67 -0.32 -0.76
N THR A 123 8.40 0.75 -1.51
CA THR A 123 8.43 2.11 -0.96
C THR A 123 7.48 2.26 0.24
N ILE A 124 6.24 1.78 0.11
CA ILE A 124 5.24 1.85 1.20
C ILE A 124 5.66 0.97 2.39
N GLU A 125 6.30 -0.17 2.14
CA GLU A 125 6.86 -1.03 3.18
C GLU A 125 7.98 -0.34 3.94
N PHE A 126 8.86 0.43 3.28
CA PHE A 126 9.89 1.22 3.95
C PHE A 126 9.29 2.34 4.79
N ILE A 127 8.28 3.04 4.25
CA ILE A 127 7.52 4.05 5.00
C ILE A 127 6.94 3.43 6.29
N ALA A 128 6.30 2.26 6.17
CA ALA A 128 5.72 1.56 7.31
C ALA A 128 6.79 1.05 8.28
N ALA A 129 7.82 0.37 7.79
CA ALA A 129 8.84 -0.29 8.60
C ALA A 129 9.70 0.70 9.39
N ARG A 130 10.06 1.82 8.75
CA ARG A 130 10.84 2.90 9.37
C ARG A 130 9.99 3.88 10.17
N GLN A 131 8.67 3.69 10.17
CA GLN A 131 7.72 4.50 10.92
C GLN A 131 7.73 5.97 10.51
N LEU A 132 7.79 6.25 9.20
CA LEU A 132 7.95 7.61 8.68
C LEU A 132 6.67 8.45 8.73
N LEU A 133 5.50 7.86 9.01
CA LEU A 133 4.24 8.58 9.18
C LEU A 133 4.07 9.00 10.65
N ARG A 134 3.96 10.31 10.90
CA ARG A 134 3.79 10.91 12.23
C ARG A 134 2.30 11.00 12.58
N VAL A 135 1.77 9.98 13.25
CA VAL A 135 0.33 9.89 13.51
C VAL A 135 -0.25 11.10 14.30
N PRO A 136 -1.49 11.52 14.05
CA PRO A 136 -2.28 11.19 12.86
C PRO A 136 -1.60 11.69 11.58
N ALA A 137 -1.59 10.88 10.52
CA ALA A 137 -0.96 11.22 9.25
C ALA A 137 -1.80 10.75 8.05
N VAL A 138 -1.55 11.35 6.89
CA VAL A 138 -2.16 10.97 5.61
C VAL A 138 -1.11 10.32 4.71
N LEU A 139 -1.46 9.16 4.15
CA LEU A 139 -0.77 8.58 3.01
C LEU A 139 -1.71 8.68 1.81
N ALA A 140 -1.28 9.35 0.75
CA ALA A 140 -1.97 9.38 -0.53
C ALA A 140 -1.16 8.59 -1.56
N VAL A 141 -1.83 7.71 -2.31
CA VAL A 141 -1.19 6.93 -3.36
C VAL A 141 -2.04 7.05 -4.62
N ASN A 142 -1.45 7.58 -5.69
CA ASN A 142 -2.06 7.59 -7.01
C ASN A 142 -1.28 6.65 -7.93
N THR A 143 -1.98 5.87 -8.75
CA THR A 143 -1.38 4.93 -9.73
C THR A 143 -2.23 4.86 -10.98
N ALA A 144 -1.67 4.38 -12.08
CA ALA A 144 -2.44 4.11 -13.29
C ALA A 144 -3.40 2.92 -13.08
N GLY A 145 -4.67 3.09 -13.43
CA GLY A 145 -5.74 2.08 -13.36
C GLY A 145 -5.85 1.18 -14.60
N TYR A 146 -4.77 1.04 -15.38
CA TYR A 146 -4.74 0.19 -16.56
C TYR A 146 -4.92 -1.30 -16.20
N ARG A 147 -5.23 -2.12 -17.21
CA ARG A 147 -5.08 -3.57 -17.05
C ARG A 147 -3.60 -3.85 -16.85
N GLU A 148 -3.25 -4.25 -15.64
CA GLU A 148 -1.89 -4.57 -15.23
C GLU A 148 -1.27 -5.61 -16.18
N HIS A 149 0.04 -5.54 -16.43
CA HIS A 149 0.74 -6.59 -17.18
C HIS A 149 0.66 -7.92 -16.41
N ARG A 150 0.79 -9.06 -17.11
CA ARG A 150 0.64 -10.38 -16.48
C ARG A 150 1.54 -10.57 -15.26
N ASN A 151 2.79 -10.11 -15.32
CA ASN A 151 3.71 -10.13 -14.18
C ASN A 151 3.23 -9.30 -12.97
N VAL A 152 2.59 -8.15 -13.21
CA VAL A 152 2.02 -7.33 -12.13
C VAL A 152 0.73 -7.95 -11.60
N GLN A 153 -0.10 -8.54 -12.47
CA GLN A 153 -1.25 -9.32 -12.03
C GLN A 153 -0.83 -10.52 -11.20
N ASP A 154 0.20 -11.25 -11.62
CA ASP A 154 0.74 -12.40 -10.89
C ASP A 154 1.31 -11.93 -9.54
N TYR A 155 2.06 -10.81 -9.50
CA TYR A 155 2.50 -10.19 -8.25
C TYR A 155 1.34 -9.83 -7.32
N LEU A 156 0.33 -9.13 -7.83
CA LEU A 156 -0.85 -8.74 -7.06
C LEU A 156 -1.66 -9.96 -6.63
N ARG A 157 -1.73 -11.02 -7.45
CA ARG A 157 -2.35 -12.30 -7.09
C ARG A 157 -1.58 -12.97 -5.98
N ASP A 158 -0.27 -13.14 -6.11
CA ASP A 158 0.57 -13.78 -5.09
C ASP A 158 0.46 -13.05 -3.74
N ARG A 159 0.45 -11.70 -3.76
CA ARG A 159 0.23 -10.87 -2.57
C ARG A 159 -1.22 -10.95 -2.07
N ALA A 160 -2.22 -10.96 -2.95
CA ALA A 160 -3.62 -11.14 -2.60
C ALA A 160 -3.95 -12.56 -2.12
N HIS A 161 -3.15 -13.57 -2.45
CA HIS A 161 -3.29 -14.94 -1.95
C HIS A 161 -2.74 -15.08 -0.53
N LEU A 162 -2.00 -14.09 -0.02
CA LEU A 162 -1.67 -13.96 1.40
C LEU A 162 -2.84 -13.33 2.21
N ASN A 163 -4.03 -13.12 1.61
CA ASN A 163 -5.14 -12.40 2.21
C ASN A 163 -5.89 -13.17 3.31
N PHE A 164 -6.23 -12.40 4.35
CA PHE A 164 -7.20 -12.68 5.42
C PHE A 164 -8.65 -12.99 4.96
N ALA A 165 -8.96 -12.98 3.66
CA ALA A 165 -10.29 -13.37 3.19
C ALA A 165 -10.51 -14.89 3.27
N GLN A 166 -9.43 -15.67 3.17
CA GLN A 166 -9.49 -17.08 3.55
C GLN A 166 -9.64 -17.24 5.06
N ASP A 167 -9.24 -16.24 5.86
CA ASP A 167 -9.28 -16.32 7.32
C ASP A 167 -10.71 -16.39 7.86
N ASP A 168 -11.76 -15.73 7.34
CA ASP A 168 -13.10 -15.84 7.98
C ASP A 168 -13.72 -17.25 7.85
N VAL A 169 -13.63 -17.90 6.68
CA VAL A 169 -14.06 -19.31 6.49
C VAL A 169 -13.11 -20.27 7.23
N PHE A 170 -11.80 -19.98 7.22
CA PHE A 170 -10.77 -20.73 7.93
C PHE A 170 -10.87 -20.57 9.45
N TRP A 171 -11.28 -19.41 9.97
CA TRP A 171 -11.49 -19.11 11.39
C TRP A 171 -12.74 -19.84 11.85
N ASP A 172 -13.81 -19.82 11.05
CA ASP A 172 -15.02 -20.61 11.31
C ASP A 172 -14.72 -22.13 11.29
N GLU A 173 -13.89 -22.63 10.37
CA GLU A 173 -13.51 -24.04 10.29
C GLU A 173 -12.47 -24.45 11.35
N ALA A 174 -11.50 -23.60 11.66
CA ALA A 174 -10.51 -23.82 12.73
C ALA A 174 -11.16 -23.76 14.12
N GLN A 175 -12.19 -22.92 14.32
CA GLN A 175 -12.99 -22.91 15.54
C GLN A 175 -13.84 -24.17 15.72
N LYS A 176 -14.21 -24.84 14.61
CA LYS A 176 -15.01 -26.08 14.61
C LYS A 176 -14.16 -27.36 14.55
N SER A 177 -12.85 -27.25 14.34
CA SER A 177 -11.93 -28.39 14.20
C SER A 177 -11.15 -28.64 15.50
N ASP A 178 -11.34 -29.81 16.10
CA ASP A 178 -10.51 -30.28 17.22
C ASP A 178 -9.08 -30.69 16.80
N ASN A 179 -8.77 -30.61 15.50
CA ASN A 179 -7.50 -31.06 14.93
C ASN A 179 -6.73 -29.89 14.27
N PRO A 180 -5.65 -29.37 14.90
CA PRO A 180 -4.84 -28.28 14.34
C PRO A 180 -4.07 -28.68 13.05
N TYR A 181 -3.99 -29.96 12.72
CA TYR A 181 -3.38 -30.48 11.49
C TYR A 181 -4.33 -30.37 10.27
N LEU A 182 -5.64 -30.34 10.47
CA LEU A 182 -6.64 -30.23 9.39
C LEU A 182 -6.65 -28.81 8.78
N THR A 183 -6.43 -27.80 9.65
CA THR A 183 -6.20 -26.39 9.33
C THR A 183 -5.00 -26.20 8.38
N PHE A 184 -4.00 -27.09 8.46
CA PHE A 184 -2.79 -27.07 7.64
C PHE A 184 -3.01 -27.68 6.23
N VAL A 185 -3.83 -28.73 6.12
CA VAL A 185 -4.12 -29.40 4.84
C VAL A 185 -4.99 -28.52 3.92
N LEU A 186 -5.85 -27.67 4.48
CA LEU A 186 -6.72 -26.76 3.72
C LEU A 186 -5.92 -25.61 3.06
N ARG A 187 -4.85 -25.10 3.71
CA ARG A 187 -3.91 -24.13 3.11
C ARG A 187 -3.13 -24.67 1.92
N GLY A 188 -2.87 -25.98 1.89
CA GLY A 188 -2.16 -26.63 0.79
C GLY A 188 -3.05 -26.99 -0.41
N ARG A 189 -4.36 -27.21 -0.18
CA ARG A 189 -5.28 -27.71 -1.22
C ARG A 189 -6.04 -26.62 -2.00
N ASP A 190 -6.17 -25.39 -1.48
CA ASP A 190 -6.96 -24.35 -2.16
C ASP A 190 -6.13 -23.40 -3.06
N ARG A 191 -4.80 -23.58 -3.14
CA ARG A 191 -3.95 -22.91 -4.14
C ARG A 191 -4.31 -23.32 -5.59
N THR A 192 -5.09 -24.38 -5.79
CA THR A 192 -5.48 -24.90 -7.11
C THR A 192 -6.89 -24.53 -7.58
N LYS A 193 -7.75 -23.96 -6.73
CA LYS A 193 -8.97 -23.34 -7.25
C LYS A 193 -8.61 -21.98 -7.80
N LYS A 194 -8.48 -21.91 -9.13
CA LYS A 194 -8.48 -20.67 -9.90
C LYS A 194 -9.56 -19.76 -9.31
N ILE A 195 -9.17 -18.73 -8.57
CA ILE A 195 -10.04 -17.59 -8.34
C ILE A 195 -10.22 -17.00 -9.74
N GLU A 196 -11.37 -17.31 -10.33
CA GLU A 196 -11.75 -16.82 -11.65
C GLU A 196 -11.72 -15.29 -11.62
N ASP A 197 -10.69 -14.73 -12.26
CA ASP A 197 -10.66 -13.54 -13.12
C ASP A 197 -11.57 -12.33 -12.86
N ASP A 198 -12.04 -12.09 -11.63
CA ASP A 198 -12.79 -10.86 -11.38
C ASP A 198 -11.81 -9.69 -11.24
N ILE A 199 -11.54 -9.01 -12.36
CA ILE A 199 -10.68 -7.82 -12.47
C ILE A 199 -10.96 -6.74 -11.40
N PRO A 200 -12.22 -6.50 -10.94
CA PRO A 200 -12.49 -5.64 -9.80
C PRO A 200 -11.71 -6.03 -8.53
N SER A 201 -11.52 -7.34 -8.29
CA SER A 201 -10.75 -7.84 -7.14
C SER A 201 -9.27 -7.46 -7.20
N LEU A 202 -8.68 -7.35 -8.40
CA LEU A 202 -7.26 -6.98 -8.58
C LEU A 202 -7.03 -5.48 -8.43
N ARG A 203 -7.99 -4.64 -8.83
CA ARG A 203 -7.89 -3.19 -8.62
C ARG A 203 -7.86 -2.84 -7.14
N ASP A 204 -8.75 -3.49 -6.39
CA ASP A 204 -8.87 -3.36 -4.94
C ASP A 204 -7.73 -4.07 -4.19
N ALA A 205 -7.12 -5.11 -4.77
CA ALA A 205 -6.03 -5.85 -4.15
C ALA A 205 -4.88 -4.93 -3.73
N PHE A 206 -4.54 -3.93 -4.54
CA PHE A 206 -3.47 -3.00 -4.19
C PHE A 206 -3.85 -2.06 -3.04
N THR A 207 -5.08 -1.55 -3.01
CA THR A 207 -5.57 -0.76 -1.87
C THR A 207 -5.52 -1.58 -0.58
N ARG A 208 -5.95 -2.86 -0.64
CA ARG A 208 -5.88 -3.81 0.48
C ARG A 208 -4.43 -4.07 0.90
N GLU A 209 -3.54 -4.22 -0.06
CA GLU A 209 -2.11 -4.40 0.17
C GLU A 209 -1.49 -3.21 0.91
N VAL A 210 -1.82 -1.98 0.54
CA VAL A 210 -1.37 -0.77 1.26
C VAL A 210 -1.86 -0.79 2.71
N ILE A 211 -3.15 -1.07 2.95
CA ILE A 211 -3.70 -1.19 4.32
C ILE A 211 -2.97 -2.28 5.10
N ARG A 212 -2.67 -3.41 4.46
CA ARG A 212 -1.96 -4.54 5.06
C ARG A 212 -0.52 -4.17 5.44
N ILE A 213 0.20 -3.47 4.58
CA ILE A 213 1.56 -2.98 4.83
C ILE A 213 1.56 -2.01 6.01
N LEU A 214 0.63 -1.06 6.01
CA LEU A 214 0.44 -0.12 7.12
C LEU A 214 0.15 -0.87 8.43
N HIS A 215 -0.76 -1.84 8.38
CA HIS A 215 -1.10 -2.69 9.50
C HIS A 215 0.06 -3.58 9.96
N TRP A 216 1.11 -3.82 9.17
CA TRP A 216 2.30 -4.53 9.67
C TRP A 216 3.30 -3.61 10.36
N GLY A 217 3.27 -2.30 10.10
CA GLY A 217 4.17 -1.34 10.73
C GLY A 217 5.64 -1.74 10.58
N LYS A 218 6.37 -1.87 11.69
CA LYS A 218 7.78 -2.31 11.69
C LYS A 218 8.03 -3.68 11.05
N LEU A 219 7.02 -4.56 11.05
CA LEU A 219 7.14 -5.91 10.47
C LEU A 219 6.94 -5.93 8.95
N ALA A 220 6.59 -4.81 8.34
CA ALA A 220 6.31 -4.75 6.91
C ALA A 220 7.44 -5.36 6.07
N ARG A 221 8.70 -5.10 6.44
CA ARG A 221 9.89 -5.57 5.74
C ARG A 221 10.29 -7.03 6.06
N ALA A 222 10.26 -7.43 7.33
CA ALA A 222 10.71 -8.76 7.78
C ALA A 222 9.96 -9.91 7.09
N LYS A 223 8.65 -9.73 6.86
CA LYS A 223 7.81 -10.70 6.14
C LYS A 223 8.15 -10.89 4.65
N ILE A 224 8.97 -10.03 4.06
CA ILE A 224 9.15 -9.92 2.59
C ILE A 224 10.54 -10.32 2.15
N VAL A 225 11.56 -9.99 2.96
CA VAL A 225 12.94 -10.43 2.70
C VAL A 225 13.16 -11.89 3.11
N GLY A 226 12.18 -12.53 3.74
CA GLY A 226 12.39 -13.83 4.41
C GLY A 226 13.32 -13.71 5.62
N GLU A 227 13.60 -12.49 6.06
CA GLU A 227 14.32 -12.20 7.31
C GLU A 227 13.35 -12.45 8.46
N SER A 228 13.44 -13.64 9.04
CA SER A 228 12.73 -13.99 10.27
C SER A 228 13.03 -12.96 11.36
N ASP A 229 11.98 -12.38 11.93
CA ASP A 229 12.05 -11.33 12.95
C ASP A 229 12.90 -11.77 14.16
N PRO A 230 13.97 -11.03 14.52
CA PRO A 230 14.75 -11.33 15.70
C PRO A 230 14.03 -11.11 17.04
N TYR A 231 12.87 -10.44 17.07
CA TYR A 231 12.12 -10.26 18.34
C TYR A 231 11.37 -11.51 18.80
N VAL A 232 11.25 -12.51 17.93
CA VAL A 232 10.79 -13.85 18.27
C VAL A 232 11.91 -14.68 18.97
N ILE A 233 13.14 -14.17 18.99
CA ILE A 233 14.37 -14.87 19.43
C ILE A 233 14.63 -14.71 20.95
N GLY A 234 13.73 -14.08 21.70
CA GLY A 234 13.89 -13.86 23.14
C GLY A 234 13.51 -15.03 24.07
N TYR A 235 12.86 -16.10 23.58
CA TYR A 235 12.37 -17.19 24.44
C TYR A 235 13.32 -18.39 24.48
N PRO A 236 13.64 -18.99 25.64
CA PRO A 236 14.51 -20.17 25.71
C PRO A 236 14.05 -21.35 24.84
N ASN A 237 12.74 -21.50 24.64
CA ASN A 237 12.14 -22.55 23.83
C ASN A 237 12.02 -22.19 22.34
N SER A 238 12.19 -20.92 21.94
CA SER A 238 12.14 -20.54 20.52
C SER A 238 13.33 -21.11 19.77
N LYS A 239 14.51 -21.18 20.40
CA LYS A 239 15.70 -21.81 19.82
C LYS A 239 15.52 -23.31 19.57
N GLU A 240 14.76 -24.01 20.40
CA GLU A 240 14.51 -25.45 20.21
C GLU A 240 13.48 -25.70 19.10
N ILE A 241 12.49 -24.80 18.97
CA ILE A 241 11.51 -24.83 17.87
C ILE A 241 12.18 -24.44 16.56
N GLU A 242 13.01 -23.41 16.53
CA GLU A 242 13.88 -23.04 15.40
C GLU A 242 14.77 -24.21 15.01
N LYS A 243 15.39 -24.89 15.99
CA LYS A 243 16.22 -26.07 15.72
C LYS A 243 15.40 -27.19 15.08
N LYS A 244 14.19 -27.49 15.59
CA LYS A 244 13.30 -28.52 15.01
C LYS A 244 12.78 -28.15 13.62
N ILE A 245 12.48 -26.86 13.40
CA ILE A 245 12.06 -26.35 12.09
C ILE A 245 13.23 -26.37 11.10
N ALA A 246 14.42 -25.95 11.53
CA ALA A 246 15.64 -25.98 10.73
C ALA A 246 16.05 -27.43 10.42
N GLU A 247 15.94 -28.35 11.35
CA GLU A 247 16.16 -29.79 11.14
C GLU A 247 15.14 -30.37 10.15
N ALA A 248 13.87 -30.01 10.27
CA ALA A 248 12.81 -30.42 9.33
C ALA A 248 12.99 -29.78 7.92
N PHE A 249 13.49 -28.55 7.85
CA PHE A 249 13.79 -27.85 6.59
C PHE A 249 15.02 -28.44 5.91
N ASN A 250 16.11 -28.64 6.65
CA ASN A 250 17.36 -29.22 6.15
C ASN A 250 17.23 -30.69 5.75
N SER A 251 16.29 -31.42 6.34
CA SER A 251 15.95 -32.78 5.91
C SER A 251 15.00 -32.84 4.71
N GLY A 252 14.60 -31.69 4.16
CA GLY A 252 13.67 -31.60 3.02
C GLY A 252 12.22 -31.97 3.36
N GLY A 253 11.90 -32.14 4.65
CA GLY A 253 10.58 -32.54 5.12
C GLY A 253 9.54 -31.42 5.07
N ILE A 254 9.98 -30.16 5.08
CA ILE A 254 9.12 -28.98 4.98
C ILE A 254 9.81 -27.86 4.16
N THR A 255 9.03 -27.03 3.48
CA THR A 255 9.51 -25.80 2.83
C THR A 255 9.71 -24.66 3.83
N ALA A 256 10.42 -23.59 3.44
CA ALA A 256 10.71 -22.45 4.32
C ALA A 256 9.41 -21.75 4.76
N GLU A 257 8.44 -21.70 3.83
CA GLU A 257 7.08 -21.26 4.08
C GLU A 257 6.38 -22.12 5.15
N GLN A 258 6.48 -23.45 5.04
CA GLN A 258 5.89 -24.40 5.99
C GLN A 258 6.54 -24.31 7.38
N GLY A 259 7.86 -24.08 7.45
CA GLY A 259 8.58 -23.82 8.70
C GLY A 259 8.07 -22.57 9.43
N PHE A 260 7.91 -21.46 8.70
CA PHE A 260 7.36 -20.22 9.25
C PHE A 260 5.93 -20.40 9.79
N PHE A 261 5.11 -21.19 9.09
CA PHE A 261 3.73 -21.48 9.49
C PHE A 261 3.60 -22.47 10.65
N LEU A 262 4.57 -23.35 10.87
CA LEU A 262 4.62 -24.23 12.04
C LEU A 262 5.09 -23.48 13.30
N ALA A 263 5.96 -22.50 13.15
CA ALA A 263 6.33 -21.61 14.24
C ALA A 263 5.12 -20.79 14.72
N TYR A 264 4.36 -20.18 13.81
CA TYR A 264 3.39 -19.14 14.18
C TYR A 264 2.34 -19.52 15.25
N PRO A 265 1.63 -20.67 15.20
CA PRO A 265 0.66 -21.05 16.23
C PRO A 265 1.32 -21.39 17.57
N THR A 266 2.49 -22.02 17.53
CA THR A 266 3.26 -22.37 18.71
C THR A 266 3.82 -21.12 19.38
N HIS A 267 4.31 -20.17 18.58
CA HIS A 267 4.74 -18.84 19.02
C HIS A 267 3.58 -18.01 19.54
N MET A 268 2.39 -18.11 18.96
CA MET A 268 1.21 -17.41 19.46
C MET A 268 0.69 -18.02 20.75
N LYS A 269 0.75 -19.35 20.91
CA LYS A 269 0.47 -20.03 22.20
C LYS A 269 1.49 -19.64 23.26
N TYR A 270 2.79 -19.63 22.95
CA TYR A 270 3.83 -19.19 23.89
C TYR A 270 3.72 -17.70 24.21
N PHE A 271 3.36 -16.87 23.24
CA PHE A 271 3.09 -15.45 23.46
C PHE A 271 1.83 -15.26 24.31
N GLN A 272 0.78 -16.05 24.10
CA GLN A 272 -0.42 -16.05 24.95
C GLN A 272 -0.12 -16.53 26.37
N ASP A 273 0.64 -17.62 26.52
CA ASP A 273 1.08 -18.17 27.79
C ASP A 273 2.01 -17.19 28.52
N TYR A 274 2.90 -16.51 27.78
CA TYR A 274 3.77 -15.45 28.27
C TYR A 274 2.96 -14.24 28.70
N MET A 275 2.02 -13.76 27.89
CA MET A 275 1.15 -12.64 28.24
C MET A 275 0.24 -12.98 29.41
N ALA A 276 -0.26 -14.22 29.52
CA ALA A 276 -1.02 -14.69 30.68
C ALA A 276 -0.15 -14.74 31.94
N HIS A 277 1.09 -15.23 31.82
CA HIS A 277 2.08 -15.24 32.89
C HIS A 277 2.45 -13.82 33.33
N LEU A 278 2.75 -12.92 32.39
CA LEU A 278 2.99 -11.51 32.64
C LEU A 278 1.78 -10.88 33.34
N MET A 279 0.57 -11.15 32.86
CA MET A 279 -0.68 -10.67 33.47
C MET A 279 -0.99 -11.24 34.86
N GLY A 280 -0.10 -12.08 35.40
CA GLY A 280 -0.27 -12.79 36.65
C GLY A 280 -1.48 -13.73 36.64
N LEU A 281 -2.08 -14.01 35.48
CA LEU A 281 -3.24 -14.91 35.34
C LEU A 281 -2.77 -16.32 35.69
N ASP A 282 -3.42 -16.93 36.68
CA ASP A 282 -3.06 -18.27 37.14
C ASP A 282 -3.27 -19.27 35.99
N LYS A 283 -2.38 -20.26 35.84
CA LYS A 283 -2.58 -21.38 34.91
C LYS A 283 -3.88 -22.15 35.22
N SER A 284 -4.40 -22.03 36.44
CA SER A 284 -5.68 -22.58 36.87
C SER A 284 -6.90 -21.75 36.44
N LEU A 285 -6.69 -20.51 35.94
CA LEU A 285 -7.76 -19.74 35.34
C LEU A 285 -8.09 -20.42 34.00
N ASN A 286 -9.05 -21.33 34.05
CA ASN A 286 -9.59 -21.96 32.86
C ASN A 286 -10.11 -20.82 31.97
N LEU A 287 -9.38 -20.52 30.88
CA LEU A 287 -9.66 -19.41 29.96
C LEU A 287 -11.04 -19.53 29.28
N GLU A 288 -11.74 -20.63 29.51
CA GLU A 288 -13.17 -20.81 29.24
C GLU A 288 -14.08 -19.91 30.10
N THR A 289 -13.62 -19.47 31.29
CA THR A 289 -14.40 -18.65 32.23
C THR A 289 -14.29 -17.14 32.00
N VAL A 290 -13.24 -16.68 31.29
CA VAL A 290 -13.30 -15.37 30.65
C VAL A 290 -14.31 -15.53 29.52
N LYS A 291 -15.51 -14.94 29.68
CA LYS A 291 -16.46 -14.81 28.56
C LYS A 291 -15.71 -14.28 27.34
N GLY A 292 -15.44 -15.19 26.42
CA GLY A 292 -14.78 -14.98 25.14
C GLY A 292 -13.26 -15.19 25.15
N LYS A 293 -12.81 -16.41 24.79
CA LYS A 293 -11.49 -16.66 24.13
C LYS A 293 -11.18 -15.59 23.07
N GLU A 294 -12.22 -15.08 22.42
CA GLU A 294 -12.19 -14.02 21.42
C GLU A 294 -11.66 -12.69 21.96
N THR A 295 -12.06 -12.28 23.17
CA THR A 295 -11.60 -11.03 23.79
C THR A 295 -10.10 -11.08 24.09
N LEU A 296 -9.61 -12.19 24.64
CA LEU A 296 -8.17 -12.35 24.90
C LEU A 296 -7.34 -12.38 23.62
N HIS A 297 -7.79 -13.10 22.58
CA HIS A 297 -7.11 -13.08 21.28
C HIS A 297 -7.05 -11.66 20.68
N ARG A 298 -8.15 -10.91 20.75
CA ARG A 298 -8.20 -9.51 20.28
C ARG A 298 -7.22 -8.62 21.04
N ILE A 299 -7.12 -8.81 22.36
CA ILE A 299 -6.18 -8.10 23.23
C ILE A 299 -4.73 -8.44 22.86
N VAL A 300 -4.42 -9.72 22.69
CA VAL A 300 -3.07 -10.20 22.34
C VAL A 300 -2.66 -9.72 20.95
N ALA A 301 -3.55 -9.79 19.97
CA ALA A 301 -3.31 -9.27 18.62
C ALA A 301 -3.12 -7.74 18.64
N GLY A 302 -3.93 -7.03 19.42
CA GLY A 302 -3.81 -5.59 19.61
C GLY A 302 -2.49 -5.18 20.29
N LEU A 303 -2.06 -5.92 21.31
CA LEU A 303 -0.77 -5.72 21.98
C LEU A 303 0.41 -6.03 21.07
N TYR A 304 0.35 -7.15 20.35
CA TYR A 304 1.35 -7.50 19.33
C TYR A 304 1.48 -6.36 18.32
N GLY A 305 0.36 -5.89 17.78
CA GLY A 305 0.33 -4.75 16.86
C GLY A 305 0.88 -3.46 17.45
N ALA A 306 0.53 -3.17 18.70
CA ALA A 306 1.10 -2.07 19.44
C ALA A 306 2.62 -2.14 19.58
N PHE A 307 3.18 -3.31 19.91
CA PHE A 307 4.62 -3.51 20.05
C PHE A 307 5.36 -3.35 18.72
N HIS A 308 4.74 -3.73 17.61
CA HIS A 308 5.29 -3.55 16.27
C HIS A 308 5.01 -2.17 15.65
N LYS A 309 4.43 -1.26 16.43
CA LYS A 309 4.04 0.08 15.99
C LYS A 309 3.23 0.05 14.68
N GLN A 310 2.17 -0.74 14.66
CA GLN A 310 1.27 -0.78 13.51
C GLN A 310 0.64 0.58 13.24
N TYR A 311 0.47 0.88 11.95
CA TYR A 311 -0.41 1.94 11.51
C TYR A 311 -1.83 1.40 11.39
N ILE A 312 -2.76 2.05 12.07
CA ILE A 312 -4.18 1.74 12.05
C ILE A 312 -4.82 2.63 11.00
N THR A 313 -5.38 2.05 9.95
CA THR A 313 -6.15 2.84 8.98
C THR A 313 -7.47 3.22 9.61
N THR A 314 -7.72 4.51 9.83
CA THR A 314 -8.95 5.00 10.50
C THR A 314 -9.91 5.71 9.54
N ALA A 315 -9.46 6.04 8.33
CA ALA A 315 -10.33 6.47 7.24
C ALA A 315 -9.69 6.13 5.89
N THR A 316 -10.52 5.87 4.90
CA THR A 316 -10.09 5.60 3.53
C THR A 316 -11.05 6.28 2.56
N GLU A 317 -10.51 7.01 1.58
CA GLU A 317 -11.28 7.57 0.46
C GLU A 317 -10.62 7.15 -0.85
N ARG A 318 -11.42 6.87 -1.88
CA ARG A 318 -10.96 6.27 -3.13
C ARG A 318 -11.57 6.99 -4.31
N TYR A 319 -10.73 7.39 -5.25
CA TYR A 319 -11.12 8.14 -6.42
C TYR A 319 -10.55 7.51 -7.69
N GLY A 320 -11.32 7.58 -8.77
CA GLY A 320 -10.90 7.15 -10.09
C GLY A 320 -11.06 8.32 -11.05
N TYR A 321 -10.17 8.44 -12.02
CA TYR A 321 -10.31 9.46 -13.05
C TYR A 321 -9.56 9.10 -14.32
N THR A 322 -9.82 9.81 -15.43
CA THR A 322 -9.03 9.68 -16.65
C THR A 322 -8.25 10.95 -16.92
N SER A 323 -6.92 10.85 -16.90
CA SER A 323 -6.02 11.95 -17.27
C SER A 323 -6.22 12.39 -18.72
N ASN A 324 -5.69 13.55 -19.10
CA ASN A 324 -5.70 14.01 -20.49
C ASN A 324 -4.97 13.13 -21.50
N LYS A 325 -4.06 12.27 -21.03
CA LYS A 325 -3.35 11.29 -21.85
C LYS A 325 -4.27 10.11 -22.17
N GLY A 326 -5.49 10.08 -21.63
CA GLY A 326 -6.41 8.96 -21.74
C GLY A 326 -6.06 7.83 -20.79
N THR A 327 -5.18 8.09 -19.82
CA THR A 327 -4.77 7.10 -18.83
C THR A 327 -5.75 7.11 -17.67
N PRO A 328 -6.43 5.98 -17.38
CA PRO A 328 -7.18 5.83 -16.14
C PRO A 328 -6.20 5.88 -14.97
N MET A 329 -6.57 6.60 -13.91
CA MET A 329 -5.83 6.82 -12.70
C MET A 329 -6.69 6.41 -11.50
N GLU A 330 -6.04 5.92 -10.46
CA GLU A 330 -6.65 5.46 -9.22
C GLU A 330 -5.91 6.09 -8.04
N MET A 331 -6.60 6.95 -7.31
CA MET A 331 -6.09 7.63 -6.12
C MET A 331 -6.76 7.04 -4.87
N ASP A 332 -5.94 6.58 -3.93
CA ASP A 332 -6.38 6.11 -2.63
C ASP A 332 -5.77 7.00 -1.53
N LEU A 333 -6.62 7.49 -0.62
CA LEU A 333 -6.24 8.33 0.50
C LEU A 333 -6.46 7.55 1.80
N PHE A 334 -5.42 7.43 2.62
CA PHE A 334 -5.45 6.71 3.89
C PHE A 334 -5.13 7.67 5.03
N MET A 335 -6.02 7.73 6.01
CA MET A 335 -5.72 8.33 7.30
C MET A 335 -5.20 7.25 8.24
N VAL A 336 -4.02 7.46 8.81
CA VAL A 336 -3.39 6.52 9.73
C VAL A 336 -3.29 7.06 11.15
N GLY A 337 -3.61 6.20 12.11
CA GLY A 337 -3.37 6.38 13.55
C GLY A 337 -2.43 5.29 14.08
N ASN A 338 -2.22 5.27 15.40
CA ASN A 338 -1.56 4.16 16.08
C ASN A 338 -2.15 3.96 17.49
N HIS A 339 -1.64 2.95 18.20
CA HIS A 339 -2.05 2.64 19.57
C HIS A 339 -1.24 3.38 20.64
N GLU A 340 -0.26 4.24 20.31
CA GLU A 340 0.69 4.81 21.29
C GLU A 340 -0.02 5.56 22.43
N ARG A 341 -1.09 6.32 22.13
CA ARG A 341 -1.87 7.00 23.18
C ARG A 341 -2.52 6.02 24.16
N HIS A 342 -2.96 4.86 23.69
CA HIS A 342 -3.62 3.84 24.50
C HIS A 342 -2.57 3.07 25.31
N LEU A 343 -1.44 2.74 24.69
CA LEU A 343 -0.30 2.12 25.36
C LEU A 343 0.28 3.01 26.46
N ALA A 344 0.36 4.32 26.22
CA ALA A 344 0.84 5.27 27.23
C ALA A 344 -0.01 5.25 28.51
N ARG A 345 -1.33 4.96 28.41
CA ARG A 345 -2.24 4.86 29.57
C ARG A 345 -1.99 3.62 30.43
N ILE A 346 -1.30 2.61 29.88
CA ILE A 346 -1.01 1.34 30.54
C ILE A 346 0.48 1.10 30.69
N ARG A 347 1.33 2.09 30.36
CA ARG A 347 2.78 1.95 30.39
C ARG A 347 3.30 1.61 31.79
N ASP A 348 2.70 2.22 32.81
CA ASP A 348 3.02 1.98 34.23
C ASP A 348 2.56 0.62 34.74
N CYS A 349 1.71 -0.09 33.97
CA CYS A 349 1.40 -1.49 34.23
C CYS A 349 2.54 -2.42 33.80
N PHE A 350 3.58 -1.94 33.10
CA PHE A 350 4.72 -2.75 32.71
C PHE A 350 5.99 -2.27 33.45
N VAL A 351 6.73 -3.21 34.02
CA VAL A 351 8.01 -2.97 34.69
C VAL A 351 9.06 -3.93 34.12
N PHE A 352 10.33 -3.60 34.27
CA PHE A 352 11.40 -4.55 33.97
C PHE A 352 11.71 -5.34 35.23
N ASP A 353 11.81 -6.66 35.12
CA ASP A 353 12.30 -7.51 36.19
C ASP A 353 13.84 -7.40 36.34
N GLU A 354 14.41 -8.14 37.28
CA GLU A 354 15.85 -8.16 37.55
C GLU A 354 16.70 -8.64 36.35
N ASN A 355 16.08 -9.38 35.42
CA ASN A 355 16.73 -9.89 34.20
C ASN A 355 16.57 -8.93 33.01
N GLY A 356 15.93 -7.78 33.20
CA GLY A 356 15.60 -6.86 32.11
C GLY A 356 14.45 -7.36 31.21
N THR A 357 13.65 -8.31 31.69
CA THR A 357 12.45 -8.78 30.99
C THR A 357 11.29 -7.84 31.31
N LEU A 358 10.57 -7.39 30.27
CA LEU A 358 9.37 -6.59 30.47
C LEU A 358 8.24 -7.47 31.03
N VAL A 359 7.86 -7.23 32.28
CA VAL A 359 6.78 -7.93 32.96
C VAL A 359 5.59 -7.02 33.24
N LEU A 360 4.38 -7.58 33.27
CA LEU A 360 3.20 -6.81 33.62
C LEU A 360 3.01 -6.83 35.14
N ASN A 361 3.06 -5.65 35.75
CA ASN A 361 2.81 -5.41 37.16
C ASN A 361 1.37 -4.92 37.35
N LEU A 362 0.43 -5.85 37.42
CA LEU A 362 -0.95 -5.56 37.82
C LEU A 362 -1.17 -6.03 39.26
N ASP A 363 -1.07 -5.10 40.21
CA ASP A 363 -1.60 -5.34 41.55
C ASP A 363 -3.12 -5.57 41.45
N ARG A 364 -3.53 -6.82 41.65
CA ARG A 364 -4.94 -7.24 41.57
C ARG A 364 -5.81 -6.55 42.62
N SER A 365 -5.23 -6.12 43.74
CA SER A 365 -5.92 -5.35 44.77
C SER A 365 -6.20 -3.91 44.31
N ASN A 366 -5.40 -3.38 43.39
CA ASN A 366 -5.59 -2.10 42.75
C ASN A 366 -6.62 -2.20 41.60
N THR A 367 -7.89 -2.32 41.98
CA THR A 367 -9.01 -2.48 41.03
C THR A 367 -9.11 -1.34 40.00
N ALA A 368 -8.65 -0.13 40.34
CA ALA A 368 -8.63 1.01 39.42
C ALA A 368 -7.60 0.80 38.30
N LEU A 369 -6.39 0.33 38.64
CA LEU A 369 -5.33 -0.01 37.69
C LEU A 369 -5.79 -1.10 36.72
N VAL A 370 -6.36 -2.19 37.26
CA VAL A 370 -6.89 -3.31 36.45
C VAL A 370 -7.99 -2.84 35.50
N LYS A 371 -8.93 -2.01 35.96
CA LYS A 371 -10.00 -1.43 35.11
C LYS A 371 -9.45 -0.49 34.04
N ARG A 372 -8.40 0.27 34.33
CA ARG A 372 -7.75 1.15 33.33
C ARG A 372 -7.03 0.31 32.29
N PHE A 373 -6.32 -0.72 32.72
CA PHE A 373 -5.65 -1.67 31.83
C PHE A 373 -6.62 -2.36 30.89
N GLY A 374 -7.68 -2.98 31.43
CA GLY A 374 -8.70 -3.66 30.63
C GLY A 374 -9.35 -2.74 29.60
N ARG A 375 -9.72 -1.52 29.98
CA ARG A 375 -10.30 -0.53 29.05
C ARG A 375 -9.35 -0.13 27.93
N ALA A 376 -8.09 0.13 28.23
CA ALA A 376 -7.12 0.49 27.20
C ALA A 376 -6.89 -0.66 26.21
N LEU A 377 -6.86 -1.91 26.69
CA LEU A 377 -6.75 -3.08 25.83
C LEU A 377 -7.98 -3.28 24.95
N GLU A 378 -9.18 -3.07 25.50
CA GLU A 378 -10.43 -3.11 24.74
C GLU A 378 -10.45 -2.03 23.65
N GLU A 379 -10.04 -0.79 23.96
CA GLU A 379 -9.91 0.29 22.99
C GLU A 379 -8.89 -0.06 21.87
N ILE A 380 -7.76 -0.67 22.22
CA ILE A 380 -6.75 -1.14 21.26
C ILE A 380 -7.36 -2.21 20.34
N ALA A 381 -8.04 -3.19 20.91
CA ALA A 381 -8.70 -4.27 20.18
C ALA A 381 -9.76 -3.73 19.21
N ILE A 382 -10.66 -2.86 19.68
CA ILE A 382 -11.70 -2.25 18.85
C ILE A 382 -11.09 -1.49 17.67
N ARG A 383 -10.08 -0.66 17.91
CA ARG A 383 -9.42 0.10 16.83
C ARG A 383 -8.67 -0.79 15.84
N SER A 384 -8.06 -1.86 16.32
CA SER A 384 -7.43 -2.86 15.45
C SER A 384 -8.47 -3.49 14.51
N GLN A 385 -9.65 -3.83 15.06
CA GLN A 385 -10.76 -4.36 14.28
C GLN A 385 -11.36 -3.35 13.30
N GLU A 386 -11.44 -2.06 13.68
CA GLU A 386 -11.86 -1.00 12.77
C GLU A 386 -10.91 -0.90 11.56
N SER A 387 -9.59 -1.00 11.78
CA SER A 387 -8.63 -1.05 10.66
C SER A 387 -8.83 -2.27 9.76
N LEU A 388 -9.12 -3.44 10.33
CA LEU A 388 -9.45 -4.64 9.55
C LEU A 388 -10.79 -4.50 8.82
N LYS A 389 -11.72 -3.72 9.35
CA LYS A 389 -12.96 -3.36 8.65
C LYS A 389 -12.65 -2.54 7.40
N HIS A 390 -11.76 -1.55 7.49
CA HIS A 390 -11.31 -0.81 6.29
C HIS A 390 -10.61 -1.71 5.28
N PHE A 391 -9.90 -2.75 5.73
CA PHE A 391 -9.35 -3.75 4.84
C PHE A 391 -10.44 -4.57 4.13
N ARG A 392 -11.53 -4.96 4.81
CA ARG A 392 -12.62 -5.79 4.27
C ARG A 392 -13.59 -5.00 3.40
N ASP A 393 -14.09 -3.89 3.94
CA ASP A 393 -15.18 -3.08 3.42
C ASP A 393 -14.62 -1.81 2.77
N LEU A 394 -13.86 -1.97 1.69
CA LEU A 394 -13.34 -0.82 0.97
C LEU A 394 -14.50 0.04 0.43
N PRO A 395 -14.46 1.37 0.61
CA PRO A 395 -15.45 2.24 0.01
C PRO A 395 -15.41 2.13 -1.52
N LEU A 396 -16.55 2.36 -2.16
CA LEU A 396 -16.62 2.44 -3.62
C LEU A 396 -15.74 3.59 -4.12
N ARG A 397 -15.03 3.33 -5.21
CA ARG A 397 -14.20 4.35 -5.87
C ARG A 397 -15.11 5.37 -6.55
N VAL A 398 -15.00 6.64 -6.16
CA VAL A 398 -15.76 7.75 -6.74
C VAL A 398 -15.11 8.19 -8.05
N ASP A 399 -15.87 8.21 -9.14
CA ASP A 399 -15.39 8.71 -10.43
C ASP A 399 -15.38 10.24 -10.44
N LEU A 400 -14.19 10.83 -10.64
CA LEU A 400 -14.01 12.28 -10.80
C LEU A 400 -14.16 12.72 -12.26
N GLY A 401 -14.37 11.79 -13.19
CA GLY A 401 -14.58 12.04 -14.60
C GLY A 401 -13.33 11.88 -15.46
N SER A 402 -13.35 12.54 -16.62
CA SER A 402 -12.30 12.43 -17.63
C SER A 402 -11.95 13.79 -18.23
N SER A 403 -10.66 14.10 -18.28
CA SER A 403 -10.14 15.23 -19.06
C SER A 403 -9.59 14.78 -20.42
N TYR A 404 -9.79 13.51 -20.79
CA TYR A 404 -9.37 13.00 -22.09
C TYR A 404 -10.29 13.51 -23.20
N VAL A 405 -9.77 14.44 -23.99
CA VAL A 405 -10.37 14.80 -25.28
C VAL A 405 -9.84 13.82 -26.31
N ARG A 406 -10.69 12.88 -26.73
CA ARG A 406 -10.34 11.94 -27.81
C ARG A 406 -9.89 12.75 -29.02
N PRO A 407 -8.65 12.55 -29.55
CA PRO A 407 -8.24 13.24 -30.75
C PRO A 407 -9.24 12.92 -31.87
N PRO A 408 -9.58 13.89 -32.74
CA PRO A 408 -10.47 13.64 -33.86
C PRO A 408 -9.99 12.40 -34.58
N GLN A 409 -10.89 11.42 -34.78
CA GLN A 409 -10.50 10.22 -35.48
C GLN A 409 -10.06 10.64 -36.88
N ARG A 410 -8.79 10.39 -37.21
CA ARG A 410 -8.31 10.54 -38.58
C ARG A 410 -9.23 9.75 -39.50
N GLU A 411 -9.45 10.26 -40.70
CA GLU A 411 -10.23 9.56 -41.71
C GLU A 411 -9.61 8.18 -41.96
N ARG A 412 -10.45 7.14 -42.08
CA ARG A 412 -9.96 5.79 -42.38
C ARG A 412 -9.68 5.73 -43.87
N ILE A 413 -8.42 5.57 -44.24
CA ILE A 413 -8.02 5.42 -45.64
C ILE A 413 -8.26 3.99 -46.11
N SER A 414 -8.75 3.82 -47.34
CA SER A 414 -8.85 2.49 -47.95
C SER A 414 -7.47 2.00 -48.40
N LYS A 415 -7.34 0.68 -48.65
CA LYS A 415 -6.07 0.12 -49.16
C LYS A 415 -5.69 0.75 -50.51
N LYS A 416 -6.69 1.00 -51.36
CA LYS A 416 -6.54 1.60 -52.69
C LYS A 416 -6.02 3.03 -52.57
N ASP A 417 -6.71 3.86 -51.81
CA ASP A 417 -6.31 5.27 -51.63
C ASP A 417 -4.92 5.37 -50.99
N ALA A 418 -4.57 4.46 -50.08
CA ALA A 418 -3.23 4.40 -49.50
C ALA A 418 -2.16 4.07 -50.55
N ILE A 419 -2.44 3.14 -51.48
CA ILE A 419 -1.54 2.82 -52.59
C ILE A 419 -1.44 4.02 -53.56
N ASP A 420 -2.54 4.69 -53.85
CA ASP A 420 -2.57 5.85 -54.74
C ASP A 420 -1.77 7.02 -54.16
N LEU A 421 -1.89 7.31 -52.86
CA LEU A 421 -1.03 8.29 -52.17
C LEU A 421 0.46 7.89 -52.21
N LEU A 422 0.77 6.61 -52.01
CA LEU A 422 2.16 6.12 -52.08
C LEU A 422 2.75 6.27 -53.49
N ARG A 423 1.94 6.04 -54.54
CA ARG A 423 2.32 6.26 -55.96
C ARG A 423 2.49 7.76 -56.26
N GLY A 424 1.66 8.60 -55.64
CA GLY A 424 1.76 10.06 -55.68
C GLY A 424 2.96 10.65 -54.94
N GLY A 425 3.81 9.82 -54.33
CA GLY A 425 5.05 10.24 -53.67
C GLY A 425 4.94 10.48 -52.16
N CYS A 426 3.75 10.36 -51.56
CA CYS A 426 3.61 10.44 -50.12
C CYS A 426 4.39 9.31 -49.43
N THR A 427 5.05 9.63 -48.33
CA THR A 427 5.77 8.66 -47.52
C THR A 427 4.81 7.86 -46.63
N PRO A 428 5.16 6.62 -46.26
CA PRO A 428 4.44 5.86 -45.23
C PRO A 428 4.23 6.63 -43.92
N LYS A 429 5.17 7.53 -43.58
CA LYS A 429 5.09 8.39 -42.39
C LYS A 429 3.97 9.41 -42.52
N GLU A 430 3.95 10.17 -43.62
CA GLU A 430 2.92 11.19 -43.88
C GLU A 430 1.51 10.58 -43.92
N ILE A 431 1.34 9.44 -44.62
CA ILE A 431 0.03 8.77 -44.69
C ILE A 431 -0.42 8.28 -43.31
N ALA A 432 0.48 7.67 -42.53
CA ALA A 432 0.16 7.23 -41.17
C ALA A 432 -0.11 8.40 -40.20
N GLU A 433 0.44 9.58 -40.48
CA GLU A 433 0.23 10.80 -39.70
C GLU A 433 -1.06 11.55 -40.08
N SER A 434 -1.56 11.35 -41.31
CA SER A 434 -2.79 11.99 -41.80
C SER A 434 -4.04 11.11 -41.69
N TYR A 435 -3.90 9.79 -41.85
CA TYR A 435 -5.01 8.83 -41.91
C TYR A 435 -4.89 7.71 -40.87
N ARG A 436 -6.01 7.02 -40.59
CA ARG A 436 -6.00 5.75 -39.84
C ARG A 436 -6.29 4.57 -40.76
N GLY A 437 -5.95 3.36 -40.33
CA GLY A 437 -6.28 2.12 -41.05
C GLY A 437 -5.07 1.24 -41.36
N PHE A 438 -3.88 1.83 -41.50
CA PHE A 438 -2.63 1.12 -41.73
C PHE A 438 -1.52 1.63 -40.79
N THR A 439 -0.68 0.73 -40.30
CA THR A 439 0.54 1.09 -39.56
C THR A 439 1.63 1.57 -40.53
N LYS A 440 2.64 2.30 -40.02
CA LYS A 440 3.81 2.73 -40.82
C LYS A 440 4.47 1.52 -41.53
N MET A 441 4.53 0.37 -40.86
CA MET A 441 5.11 -0.86 -41.40
C MET A 441 4.23 -1.50 -42.48
N GLN A 442 2.91 -1.51 -42.31
CA GLN A 442 1.98 -1.98 -43.36
C GLN A 442 2.09 -1.12 -44.61
N LEU A 443 2.12 0.21 -44.46
CA LEU A 443 2.29 1.14 -45.58
C LEU A 443 3.65 0.98 -46.29
N ALA A 444 4.73 0.70 -45.53
CA ALA A 444 6.03 0.38 -46.12
C ALA A 444 5.96 -0.92 -46.96
N GLY A 445 5.24 -1.94 -46.47
CA GLY A 445 4.99 -3.17 -47.23
C GLY A 445 4.17 -2.92 -48.50
N LEU A 446 3.12 -2.10 -48.43
CA LEU A 446 2.35 -1.70 -49.61
C LEU A 446 3.23 -0.94 -50.62
N LYS A 447 4.10 -0.03 -50.17
CA LYS A 447 5.04 0.70 -51.02
C LYS A 447 6.01 -0.23 -51.73
N ALA A 448 6.57 -1.21 -51.03
CA ALA A 448 7.49 -2.18 -51.61
C ALA A 448 6.80 -2.98 -52.74
N ILE A 449 5.59 -3.49 -52.48
CA ILE A 449 4.87 -4.34 -53.43
C ILE A 449 4.31 -3.55 -54.62
N TYR A 450 3.58 -2.46 -54.37
CA TYR A 450 2.75 -1.82 -55.40
C TYR A 450 3.39 -0.59 -56.05
N VAL A 451 4.46 -0.05 -55.46
CA VAL A 451 5.21 1.09 -56.01
C VAL A 451 6.58 0.65 -56.50
N THR A 452 7.34 -0.08 -55.67
CA THR A 452 8.73 -0.44 -56.01
C THR A 452 8.80 -1.61 -56.99
N GLN A 453 7.99 -2.66 -56.77
CA GLN A 453 7.92 -3.81 -57.69
C GLN A 453 6.95 -3.61 -58.86
N GLY A 454 6.20 -2.50 -58.88
CA GLY A 454 5.25 -2.19 -59.96
C GLY A 454 4.06 -3.14 -60.07
N LYS A 455 3.73 -3.91 -59.01
CA LYS A 455 2.59 -4.83 -59.05
C LYS A 455 1.27 -4.05 -59.16
N GLU A 456 0.36 -4.50 -60.01
CA GLU A 456 -0.99 -3.93 -60.07
C GLU A 456 -1.83 -4.32 -58.85
N PHE A 457 -2.68 -3.40 -58.39
CA PHE A 457 -3.63 -3.64 -57.33
C PHE A 457 -4.96 -4.05 -57.93
N THR A 458 -5.34 -5.32 -57.79
CA THR A 458 -6.67 -5.85 -58.10
C THR A 458 -7.51 -5.89 -56.82
N GLU A 459 -8.70 -5.28 -56.87
CA GLU A 459 -9.64 -5.18 -55.73
C GLU A 459 -10.15 -6.52 -55.22
#